data_AF-A0A523RZ26-F1
#
_entry.id   AF-A0A523RZ26-F1
#
_cell.length_a   1.000
_cell.length_b   1.000
_cell.length_c   1.000
_cell.angle_alpha   90.00
_cell.angle_beta   90.00
_cell.angle_gamma   90.00
#
_symmetry.space_group_name_H-M   'P 1'
#
loop_
_entity.id
_entity.type
_entity.pdbx_description
1 polymer ?
#
loop_
_entity_poly.entity_id
_entity_poly.type
_entity_poly.pdbx_seq_one_letter_code
_entity_poly.pdbx_strand_id
1 'polypeptide(L)'
;MSILKKRIQPHLRVGEGDVEKVTIITGNPDRVPLIASKMKDGEEVARYRGLVTYRAYTPGGVPVTIAGTGMGTPTTAICIEELAILGVESFIRIG
;
A
#
# COMPACT_ATOMS: atom_id res chain seq x y z
N MET A 1 -17.97 9.80 10.44
CA MET A 1 -17.26 10.93 11.07
C MET A 1 -15.79 10.77 10.73
N SER A 2 -15.29 11.50 9.73
CA SER A 2 -13.91 11.32 9.25
C SER A 2 -12.93 11.73 10.35
N ILE A 3 -12.23 10.77 10.93
CA ILE A 3 -10.99 11.05 11.63
C ILE A 3 -10.07 11.65 10.55
N LEU A 4 -9.69 12.91 10.72
CA LEU A 4 -8.73 13.56 9.82
C LEU A 4 -7.48 12.67 9.76
N LYS A 5 -7.15 12.16 8.56
CA LYS A 5 -5.94 11.37 8.34
C LYS A 5 -4.73 12.21 8.76
N LYS A 6 -3.91 11.68 9.66
CA LYS A 6 -2.69 12.33 10.16
C LYS A 6 -1.49 11.89 9.34
N ARG A 7 -0.49 12.76 9.19
CA ARG A 7 0.75 12.54 8.41
C ARG A 7 0.49 11.95 7.02
N ILE A 8 -0.41 12.56 6.25
CA ILE A 8 -0.69 12.10 4.88
C ILE A 8 0.59 12.24 4.03
N GLN A 9 1.02 11.13 3.46
CA GLN A 9 2.16 11.09 2.57
C GLN A 9 1.81 11.68 1.20
N PRO A 10 2.68 12.51 0.61
CA PRO A 10 2.32 13.34 -0.54
C PRO A 10 2.05 12.56 -1.84
N HIS A 11 2.71 11.42 -2.07
CA HIS A 11 2.58 10.66 -3.31
C HIS A 11 1.59 9.49 -3.20
N LEU A 12 1.54 8.80 -2.07
CA LEU A 12 0.62 7.67 -1.87
C LEU A 12 -0.76 8.08 -1.35
N ARG A 13 -0.88 9.25 -0.71
CA ARG A 13 -2.12 9.75 -0.06
C ARG A 13 -2.69 8.82 1.01
N VAL A 14 -1.82 8.03 1.61
CA VAL A 14 -2.08 7.29 2.86
C VAL A 14 -1.49 8.02 4.05
N GLY A 15 -2.06 7.85 5.24
CA GLY A 15 -1.60 8.42 6.49
C GLY A 15 -1.47 7.37 7.61
N GLU A 16 -1.29 7.84 8.84
CA GLU A 16 -1.26 6.96 10.02
C GLU A 16 -2.56 6.13 10.11
N GLY A 17 -2.43 4.81 10.25
CA GLY A 17 -3.55 3.87 10.35
C GLY A 17 -4.12 3.37 9.02
N ASP A 18 -3.64 3.89 7.89
CA ASP A 18 -4.02 3.43 6.55
C ASP A 18 -3.20 2.22 6.07
N VAL A 19 -2.07 1.94 6.72
CA VAL A 19 -1.10 0.91 6.29
C VAL A 19 -0.70 -0.01 7.45
N GLU A 20 -0.27 -1.21 7.08
CA GLU A 20 0.12 -2.30 7.98
C GLU A 20 1.63 -2.51 7.96
N LYS A 21 2.17 -3.12 9.02
CA LYS A 21 3.64 -3.34 9.16
C LYS A 21 4.27 -4.15 8.01
N VAL A 22 3.49 -5.02 7.37
CA VAL A 22 3.92 -5.84 6.24
C VAL A 22 3.25 -5.33 4.97
N THR A 23 4.06 -4.96 3.98
CA THR A 23 3.58 -4.44 2.70
C THR A 23 4.06 -5.27 1.52
N ILE A 24 3.12 -5.70 0.68
CA ILE A 24 3.39 -6.25 -0.64
C ILE A 24 3.49 -5.08 -1.61
N ILE A 25 4.59 -4.98 -2.35
CA ILE A 25 4.75 -3.97 -3.40
C ILE A 25 4.78 -4.62 -4.79
N THR A 26 4.13 -4.00 -5.77
CA THR A 26 4.15 -4.47 -7.16
C THR A 26 4.36 -3.31 -8.12
N GLY A 27 4.92 -3.59 -9.31
CA GLY A 27 5.19 -2.55 -10.31
C GLY A 27 3.90 -2.03 -10.96
N ASN A 28 3.17 -2.92 -11.64
CA ASN A 28 1.92 -2.56 -12.32
C ASN A 28 0.81 -2.29 -11.28
N PRO A 29 0.26 -1.06 -11.21
CA PRO A 29 -0.84 -0.73 -10.29
C PRO A 29 -2.07 -1.62 -10.44
N ASP A 30 -2.34 -2.16 -11.63
CA ASP A 30 -3.48 -3.05 -11.88
C ASP A 30 -3.33 -4.41 -11.19
N ARG A 31 -2.11 -4.79 -10.78
CA ARG A 31 -1.88 -5.99 -9.97
C ARG A 31 -2.29 -5.81 -8.52
N VAL A 32 -2.42 -4.58 -8.02
CA VAL A 32 -2.86 -4.33 -6.64
C VAL A 32 -4.26 -4.90 -6.36
N PRO A 33 -5.32 -4.53 -7.11
CA PRO A 33 -6.64 -5.12 -6.92
C PRO A 33 -6.68 -6.62 -7.24
N LEU A 34 -5.83 -7.11 -8.18
CA LEU A 34 -5.72 -8.54 -8.48
C LEU A 34 -5.12 -9.35 -7.32
N ILE A 35 -4.13 -8.80 -6.61
CA ILE A 35 -3.58 -9.43 -5.41
C ILE A 35 -4.62 -9.36 -4.29
N ALA A 36 -5.25 -8.19 -4.09
CA ALA A 36 -6.25 -7.98 -3.06
C ALA A 36 -7.49 -8.89 -3.21
N SER A 37 -7.90 -9.22 -4.44
CA SER A 37 -9.04 -10.12 -4.69
C SER A 37 -8.79 -11.57 -4.27
N LYS A 38 -7.53 -11.94 -4.00
CA LYS A 38 -7.14 -13.25 -3.44
C LYS A 38 -6.99 -13.22 -1.92
N MET A 39 -7.23 -12.07 -1.30
CA MET A 39 -7.13 -11.82 0.13
C MET A 39 -8.53 -11.65 0.74
N LYS A 40 -8.60 -11.58 2.07
CA LYS A 40 -9.82 -11.27 2.82
C LYS A 40 -9.94 -9.75 3.00
N ASP A 41 -11.16 -9.23 2.93
CA ASP A 41 -11.51 -7.82 3.19
C ASP A 41 -10.59 -6.81 2.47
N GLY A 42 -10.32 -7.05 1.18
CA GLY A 42 -9.53 -6.15 0.35
C GLY A 42 -10.25 -4.82 0.09
N GLU A 43 -9.71 -3.74 0.66
CA GLU A 43 -10.26 -2.39 0.60
C GLU A 43 -9.26 -1.43 -0.07
N GLU A 44 -9.73 -0.65 -1.06
CA GLU A 44 -8.93 0.45 -1.63
C GLU A 44 -8.85 1.60 -0.62
N VAL A 45 -7.64 1.93 -0.19
CA VAL A 45 -7.40 3.00 0.80
C VAL A 45 -7.08 4.33 0.11
N ALA A 46 -6.33 4.27 -1.00
CA ALA A 46 -5.95 5.44 -1.77
C ALA A 46 -5.60 5.09 -3.21
N ARG A 47 -5.89 6.04 -4.12
CA ARG A 47 -5.47 6.02 -5.52
C ARG A 47 -5.10 7.43 -5.94
N TYR A 48 -3.82 7.65 -6.23
CA TYR A 48 -3.32 8.97 -6.62
C TYR A 48 -2.12 8.84 -7.55
N ARG A 49 -2.10 9.59 -8.68
CA ARG A 49 -1.03 9.55 -9.69
C ARG A 49 -0.73 8.14 -10.24
N GLY A 50 -1.72 7.26 -10.28
CA GLY A 50 -1.55 5.87 -10.68
C GLY A 50 -0.92 4.97 -9.61
N LEU A 51 -0.59 5.49 -8.42
CA LEU A 51 -0.19 4.70 -7.26
C LEU A 51 -1.45 4.28 -6.51
N VAL A 52 -1.61 2.98 -6.32
CA VAL A 52 -2.81 2.35 -5.76
C VAL A 52 -2.41 1.63 -4.48
N THR A 53 -3.12 1.88 -3.39
CA THR A 53 -2.85 1.23 -2.10
C THR A 53 -4.12 0.59 -1.56
N TYR A 54 -4.01 -0.69 -1.21
CA TYR A 54 -5.06 -1.48 -0.59
C TYR A 54 -4.62 -1.94 0.79
N ARG A 55 -5.60 -2.15 1.67
CA ARG A 55 -5.44 -2.94 2.89
C ARG A 55 -6.26 -4.21 2.74
N ALA A 56 -5.73 -5.32 3.25
CA ALA A 56 -6.41 -6.60 3.25
C ALA A 56 -5.87 -7.47 4.39
N TYR A 57 -6.45 -8.66 4.54
CA TYR A 57 -5.91 -9.72 5.38
C TYR A 57 -5.54 -10.92 4.52
N THR A 58 -4.40 -11.55 4.80
CA THR A 58 -4.06 -12.82 4.14
C THR A 58 -5.13 -13.87 4.41
N PRO A 59 -5.21 -14.98 3.63
CA PRO A 59 -6.12 -16.08 3.96
C PRO A 59 -5.95 -16.60 5.40
N GLY A 60 -4.74 -16.52 5.96
CA GLY A 60 -4.42 -16.85 7.35
C GLY A 60 -4.74 -15.77 8.39
N GLY A 61 -5.29 -14.62 7.98
CA GLY A 61 -5.74 -13.54 8.89
C GLY A 61 -4.67 -12.49 9.24
N VAL A 62 -3.52 -12.48 8.57
CA VAL A 62 -2.46 -11.49 8.82
C VAL A 62 -2.79 -10.19 8.08
N PRO A 63 -2.84 -9.02 8.74
CA PRO A 63 -3.10 -7.76 8.06
C PRO A 63 -1.92 -7.36 7.17
N VAL A 64 -2.21 -6.92 5.95
CA VAL A 64 -1.21 -6.53 4.96
C VAL A 64 -1.65 -5.29 4.17
N THR A 65 -0.68 -4.46 3.81
CA THR A 65 -0.84 -3.43 2.78
C THR A 65 -0.38 -3.97 1.43
N ILE A 66 -1.06 -3.57 0.35
CA ILE A 66 -0.67 -3.91 -1.02
C ILE A 66 -0.56 -2.59 -1.79
N ALA A 67 0.64 -2.25 -2.28
CA ALA A 67 0.91 -0.96 -2.91
C ALA A 67 1.52 -1.11 -4.32
N GLY A 68 0.99 -0.33 -5.26
CA GLY A 68 1.52 -0.18 -6.61
C GLY A 68 2.60 0.88 -6.64
N THR A 69 3.78 0.53 -7.14
CA THR A 69 4.99 1.37 -7.12
C THR A 69 5.28 2.05 -8.46
N GLY A 70 4.56 1.69 -9.52
CA GLY A 70 4.89 2.11 -10.88
C GLY A 70 6.17 1.43 -11.40
N MET A 71 6.73 1.99 -12.48
CA MET A 71 7.93 1.46 -13.11
C MET A 71 9.18 2.23 -12.69
N GLY A 72 10.23 1.49 -12.37
CA GLY A 72 11.56 2.02 -12.12
C GLY A 72 11.87 2.29 -10.64
N THR A 73 13.17 2.38 -10.36
CA THR A 73 13.71 2.66 -9.03
C THR A 73 13.21 3.99 -8.44
N PRO A 74 13.09 5.11 -9.19
CA PRO A 74 12.70 6.39 -8.61
C PRO A 74 11.31 6.37 -7.94
N THR A 75 10.29 5.83 -8.62
CA THR A 75 8.93 5.77 -8.07
C THR A 75 8.83 4.72 -6.97
N THR A 76 9.55 3.61 -7.11
CA THR A 76 9.65 2.58 -6.06
C THR A 76 10.24 3.15 -4.78
N ALA A 77 11.30 3.95 -4.87
CA ALA A 77 11.93 4.61 -3.72
C ALA A 77 10.95 5.55 -3.00
N ILE A 78 10.21 6.39 -3.75
CA ILE A 78 9.16 7.24 -3.18
C ILE A 78 8.15 6.43 -2.37
N CYS A 79 7.66 5.32 -2.93
CA CYS A 79 6.66 4.49 -2.26
C CYS A 79 7.21 3.84 -0.99
N ILE A 80 8.43 3.32 -1.04
CA ILE A 80 9.08 2.68 0.11
C ILE A 80 9.33 3.70 1.22
N GLU A 81 9.86 4.88 0.91
CA GLU A 81 10.15 5.93 1.89
C GLU A 81 8.88 6.40 2.59
N GLU A 82 7.81 6.69 1.84
CA GLU A 82 6.53 7.13 2.41
C GLU A 82 5.88 6.06 3.29
N LEU A 83 5.94 4.79 2.88
CA LEU A 83 5.44 3.67 3.68
C LEU A 83 6.29 3.45 4.93
N ALA A 84 7.62 3.57 4.84
CA ALA A 84 8.52 3.44 5.98
C ALA A 84 8.27 4.54 7.03
N ILE A 85 8.02 5.78 6.59
CA ILE A 85 7.63 6.90 7.48
C ILE A 85 6.36 6.59 8.27
N LEU A 86 5.44 5.81 7.70
CA LEU A 86 4.20 5.37 8.35
C LEU A 86 4.34 4.11 9.20
N GLY A 87 5.55 3.57 9.34
CA GLY A 87 5.83 2.43 10.21
C GLY A 87 5.75 1.06 9.52
N VAL A 88 5.82 1.01 8.19
CA VAL A 88 6.03 -0.27 7.49
C VAL A 88 7.44 -0.79 7.77
N GLU A 89 7.54 -2.05 8.22
CA GLU A 89 8.78 -2.68 8.66
C GLU A 89 9.29 -3.73 7.66
N SER A 90 8.41 -4.27 6.82
CA SER A 90 8.74 -5.37 5.91
C SER A 90 8.10 -5.18 4.54
N PHE A 91 8.91 -5.32 3.50
CA PHE A 91 8.49 -5.18 2.11
C PHE A 91 8.71 -6.47 1.34
N ILE A 92 7.69 -6.95 0.65
CA ILE A 92 7.77 -8.11 -0.27
C ILE A 92 7.42 -7.63 -1.67
N ARG A 93 8.41 -7.62 -2.58
CA ARG A 93 8.19 -7.22 -3.96
C ARG A 93 7.72 -8.39 -4.81
N ILE A 94 6.57 -8.23 -5.48
CA ILE A 94 6.05 -9.16 -6.49
C ILE A 94 6.16 -8.48 -7.87
N GLY A 95 7.20 -8.89 -8.61
CA GLY A 95 7.54 -8.42 -9.96
C GLY A 95 6.89 -9.25 -11.06
#